data_AF-A0A972GJQ4-F1
#
_entry.id   AF-A0A972GJQ4-F1
#
_cell.length_a   1.000
_cell.length_b   1.000
_cell.length_c   1.000
_cell.angle_alpha   90.00
_cell.angle_beta   90.00
_cell.angle_gamma   90.00
#
_symmetry.space_group_name_H-M   'P 1'
#
loop_
_entity.id
_entity.type
_entity.pdbx_description
1 polymer ?
#
loop_
_entity_poly.entity_id
_entity_poly.type
_entity_poly.pdbx_seq_one_letter_code
_entity_poly.pdbx_strand_id
1 'polypeptide(L)'
;MSEQLLREEKDKHGFQEKLVDELEREHVQPLNTEQLKRVTEMVNDYKRRIKTHLIEQQEKRSKWPDRLADNIACFGGSWSFIVYFSLLLALWMSWNLIVIPLRFDDPPFILLNLFLSTLSAFQAPVILMSQNRQAARDKQESVLSFAINYQAEKENIDIQKRLDRMEQLLDKLVGKLEHGHQKDCTQNGSPDELGDT
;
A
#
# COMPACT_ATOMS: atom_id res chain seq x y z
N MET A 1 42.41 24.87 18.05
CA MET A 1 40.94 24.69 18.18
C MET A 1 40.40 23.60 17.26
N SER A 2 40.96 23.41 16.07
CA SER A 2 40.60 22.37 15.10
C SER A 2 40.96 20.93 15.51
N GLU A 3 42.06 20.71 16.24
CA GLU A 3 42.47 19.35 16.66
C GLU A 3 41.63 18.75 17.80
N GLN A 4 41.00 19.58 18.65
CA GLN A 4 40.14 19.08 19.72
C GLN A 4 38.77 18.61 19.20
N LEU A 5 38.24 19.25 18.16
CA LEU A 5 36.98 18.86 17.52
C LEU A 5 37.11 17.52 16.76
N LEU A 6 38.24 17.30 16.07
CA LEU A 6 38.51 16.04 15.37
C LEU A 6 38.73 14.85 16.32
N ARG A 7 39.18 15.11 17.56
CA ARG A 7 39.39 14.05 18.56
C ARG A 7 38.08 13.61 19.22
N GLU A 8 37.16 14.56 19.45
CA GLU A 8 35.82 14.28 19.98
C GLU A 8 34.94 13.52 18.96
N GLU A 9 35.09 13.82 17.65
CA GLU A 9 34.36 13.13 16.58
C GLU A 9 34.84 11.67 16.42
N LYS A 10 36.15 11.44 16.54
CA LYS A 10 36.75 10.11 16.45
C LYS A 10 36.36 9.21 17.63
N ASP A 11 36.25 9.78 18.83
CA ASP A 11 35.77 9.06 20.01
C ASP A 11 34.27 8.74 19.93
N LYS A 12 33.45 9.63 19.33
CA LYS A 12 32.02 9.34 19.06
C LYS A 12 31.85 8.17 18.09
N HIS A 13 32.66 8.11 17.03
CA HIS A 13 32.61 7.00 16.08
C HIS A 13 33.03 5.67 16.71
N GLY A 14 34.09 5.65 17.53
CA GLY A 14 34.51 4.44 18.24
C GLY A 14 33.53 3.99 19.32
N PHE A 15 32.81 4.92 19.96
CA PHE A 15 31.75 4.61 20.92
C PHE A 15 30.48 4.10 20.24
N GLN A 16 30.11 4.65 19.09
CA GLN A 16 29.02 4.15 18.26
C GLN A 16 29.31 2.73 17.77
N GLU A 17 30.54 2.46 17.31
CA GLU A 17 30.94 1.12 16.86
C GLU A 17 30.92 0.13 18.03
N LYS A 18 31.42 0.51 19.20
CA LYS A 18 31.31 -0.31 20.43
C LYS A 18 29.87 -0.50 20.90
N LEU A 19 29.00 0.51 20.78
CA LEU A 19 27.58 0.39 21.14
C LEU A 19 26.85 -0.52 20.16
N VAL A 20 27.18 -0.48 18.87
CA VAL A 20 26.63 -1.39 17.84
C VAL A 20 27.09 -2.82 18.10
N ASP A 21 28.37 -3.03 18.43
CA ASP A 21 28.94 -4.34 18.74
C ASP A 21 28.40 -4.92 20.08
N GLU A 22 28.10 -4.04 21.05
CA GLU A 22 27.48 -4.42 22.34
C GLU A 22 25.95 -4.64 22.21
N LEU A 23 25.25 -3.88 21.35
CA LEU A 23 23.85 -4.14 20.99
C LEU A 23 23.69 -5.45 20.20
N GLU A 24 24.69 -5.84 19.43
CA GLU A 24 24.73 -7.13 18.74
C GLU A 24 25.01 -8.31 19.69
N ARG A 25 25.58 -8.04 20.88
CA ARG A 25 25.78 -9.00 21.98
C ARG A 25 24.53 -9.20 22.85
N GLU A 26 23.63 -8.22 22.94
CA GLU A 26 22.43 -8.28 23.79
C GLU A 26 21.22 -8.88 23.05
N HIS A 27 21.30 -10.19 22.82
CA HIS A 27 20.18 -11.14 22.70
C HIS A 27 18.93 -10.75 21.85
N VAL A 28 19.10 -10.22 20.64
CA VAL A 28 18.08 -10.42 19.59
C VAL A 28 18.29 -11.82 19.03
N GLN A 29 17.51 -12.80 19.49
CA GLN A 29 17.50 -14.13 18.86
C GLN A 29 17.26 -13.91 17.35
N PRO A 30 18.20 -14.29 16.45
CA PRO A 30 17.96 -14.19 15.04
C PRO A 30 16.70 -15.00 14.76
N LEU A 31 15.70 -14.35 14.17
CA LEU A 31 14.41 -14.98 13.91
C LEU A 31 14.66 -16.33 13.26
N ASN A 32 14.37 -17.41 13.99
CA ASN A 32 14.73 -18.77 13.60
C ASN A 32 14.22 -18.98 12.16
N THR A 33 15.06 -19.46 11.23
CA THR A 33 14.74 -19.50 9.79
C THR A 33 13.41 -20.21 9.51
N GLU A 34 13.05 -21.16 10.37
CA GLU A 34 11.75 -21.84 10.42
C GLU A 34 10.55 -20.93 10.75
N GLN A 35 10.69 -19.96 11.66
CA GLN A 35 9.65 -18.97 11.99
C GLN A 35 9.50 -17.95 10.86
N LEU A 36 10.61 -17.47 10.30
CA LEU A 36 10.59 -16.55 9.15
C LEU A 36 9.94 -17.21 7.92
N LYS A 37 10.23 -18.49 7.69
CA LYS A 37 9.64 -19.29 6.62
C LYS A 37 8.14 -19.50 6.84
N ARG A 38 7.71 -19.79 8.07
CA ARG A 38 6.27 -19.89 8.44
C ARG A 38 5.51 -18.59 8.22
N VAL A 39 6.06 -17.46 8.64
CA VAL A 39 5.42 -16.15 8.45
C VAL A 39 5.36 -15.80 6.97
N THR A 40 6.43 -16.06 6.23
CA THR A 40 6.47 -15.83 4.78
C THR A 40 5.45 -16.72 4.05
N GLU A 41 5.31 -17.99 4.43
CA GLU A 41 4.27 -18.88 3.90
C GLU A 41 2.87 -18.39 4.25
N MET A 42 2.63 -17.95 5.48
CA MET A 42 1.32 -17.44 5.92
C MET A 42 0.92 -16.18 5.17
N VAL A 43 1.84 -15.23 5.00
CA VAL A 43 1.62 -14.00 4.20
C VAL A 43 1.37 -14.34 2.75
N ASN A 44 2.11 -15.29 2.18
CA ASN A 44 1.96 -15.69 0.79
C ASN A 44 0.64 -16.45 0.56
N ASP A 45 0.20 -17.26 1.51
CA ASP A 45 -1.08 -17.97 1.47
C ASP A 45 -2.27 -17.00 1.65
N TYR A 46 -2.13 -15.99 2.52
CA TYR A 46 -3.12 -14.93 2.67
C TYR A 46 -3.24 -14.07 1.41
N LYS A 47 -2.09 -13.68 0.82
CA LYS A 47 -2.02 -12.97 -0.47
C LYS A 47 -2.60 -13.78 -1.62
N ARG A 48 -2.40 -15.10 -1.60
CA ARG A 48 -2.96 -16.02 -2.59
C ARG A 48 -4.49 -16.11 -2.43
N ARG A 49 -5.02 -16.34 -1.23
CA ARG A 49 -6.47 -16.43 -0.97
C ARG A 49 -7.22 -15.17 -1.40
N ILE A 50 -6.66 -13.99 -1.16
CA ILE A 50 -7.24 -12.72 -1.63
C ILE A 50 -7.25 -12.65 -3.17
N LYS A 51 -6.15 -13.02 -3.84
CA LYS A 51 -6.07 -12.96 -5.31
C LYS A 51 -6.98 -13.97 -6.00
N THR A 52 -7.08 -15.20 -5.48
CA THR A 52 -7.82 -16.27 -6.16
C THR A 52 -9.32 -15.98 -6.22
N HIS A 53 -9.91 -15.45 -5.14
CA HIS A 53 -11.35 -15.18 -5.10
C HIS A 53 -11.80 -13.95 -5.92
N LEU A 54 -10.88 -13.04 -6.25
CA LEU A 54 -11.18 -11.83 -7.03
C LEU A 54 -11.09 -12.07 -8.54
N ILE A 55 -10.18 -12.95 -8.98
CA ILE A 55 -9.96 -13.23 -10.41
C ILE A 55 -10.99 -14.25 -10.94
N GLU A 56 -11.38 -15.22 -10.12
CA GLU A 56 -12.25 -16.33 -10.54
C GLU A 56 -13.70 -15.90 -10.85
N GLN A 57 -14.16 -14.77 -10.30
CA GLN A 57 -15.46 -14.19 -10.65
C GLN A 57 -15.44 -13.36 -11.94
N GLN A 58 -14.28 -12.84 -12.36
CA GLN A 58 -14.16 -12.03 -13.57
C GLN A 58 -14.01 -12.87 -14.85
N GLU A 59 -13.38 -14.05 -14.78
CA GLU A 59 -13.14 -14.85 -15.99
C GLU A 59 -14.40 -15.47 -16.62
N LYS A 60 -15.51 -15.57 -15.88
CA LYS A 60 -16.74 -16.20 -16.39
C LYS A 60 -17.62 -15.27 -17.26
N ARG A 61 -17.32 -13.97 -17.39
CA ARG A 61 -18.10 -13.04 -18.22
C ARG A 61 -17.29 -12.60 -19.45
N SER A 62 -17.54 -13.28 -20.57
CA SER A 62 -17.29 -12.91 -21.97
C SER A 62 -15.97 -12.15 -22.29
N LYS A 63 -14.92 -12.92 -22.60
CA LYS A 63 -13.58 -12.44 -23.01
C LYS A 63 -13.53 -11.59 -24.30
N TRP A 64 -14.65 -11.35 -24.98
CA TRP A 64 -14.69 -10.69 -26.30
C TRP A 64 -15.14 -9.21 -26.25
N PRO A 65 -16.32 -8.83 -25.71
CA PRO A 65 -16.73 -7.43 -25.61
C PRO A 65 -15.88 -6.62 -24.62
N ASP A 66 -15.37 -7.26 -23.55
CA ASP A 66 -14.58 -6.55 -22.54
C ASP A 66 -13.24 -6.06 -23.08
N ARG A 67 -12.58 -6.85 -23.93
CA ARG A 67 -11.32 -6.47 -24.59
C ARG A 67 -11.52 -5.34 -25.60
N LEU A 68 -12.64 -5.37 -26.33
CA LEU A 68 -12.99 -4.31 -27.27
C LEU A 68 -13.30 -3.00 -26.52
N ALA A 69 -14.05 -3.08 -25.44
CA ALA A 69 -14.37 -1.94 -24.59
C ALA A 69 -13.12 -1.33 -23.95
N ASP A 70 -12.15 -2.14 -23.50
CA ASP A 70 -10.90 -1.63 -22.90
C ASP A 70 -10.01 -0.90 -23.93
N ASN A 71 -9.93 -1.41 -25.16
CA ASN A 71 -9.21 -0.74 -26.24
C ASN A 71 -9.90 0.58 -26.64
N ILE A 72 -11.23 0.59 -26.76
CA ILE A 72 -11.99 1.80 -27.07
C ILE A 72 -11.91 2.83 -25.93
N ALA A 73 -11.91 2.40 -24.67
CA ALA A 73 -11.78 3.28 -23.51
C ALA A 73 -10.39 3.93 -23.45
N CYS A 74 -9.32 3.18 -23.72
CA CYS A 74 -7.97 3.74 -23.80
C CYS A 74 -7.82 4.72 -24.98
N PHE A 75 -8.46 4.44 -26.11
CA PHE A 75 -8.39 5.29 -27.29
C PHE A 75 -9.22 6.58 -27.12
N GLY A 76 -10.46 6.46 -26.62
CA GLY A 76 -11.37 7.59 -26.44
C GLY A 76 -11.00 8.55 -25.31
N GLY A 77 -10.17 8.13 -24.36
CA GLY A 77 -9.66 8.99 -23.27
C GLY A 77 -8.41 9.81 -23.62
N SER A 78 -7.83 9.62 -24.80
CA SER A 78 -6.60 10.30 -25.21
C SER A 78 -6.90 11.65 -25.88
N TRP A 79 -6.09 12.67 -25.55
CA TRP A 79 -6.11 13.97 -26.23
C TRP A 79 -5.90 13.87 -27.75
N SER A 80 -5.19 12.83 -28.21
CA SER A 80 -4.96 12.62 -29.64
C SER A 80 -6.24 12.24 -30.41
N PHE A 81 -7.17 11.51 -29.77
CA PHE A 81 -8.43 11.11 -30.42
C PHE A 81 -9.29 12.33 -30.78
N ILE A 82 -9.37 13.31 -29.87
CA ILE A 82 -10.11 14.55 -30.07
C ILE A 82 -9.56 15.30 -31.29
N VAL A 83 -8.23 15.42 -31.41
CA VAL A 83 -7.58 16.08 -32.55
C VAL A 83 -7.89 15.37 -33.87
N TYR A 84 -7.75 14.04 -33.93
CA TYR A 84 -8.06 13.28 -35.14
C TYR A 84 -9.55 13.39 -35.53
N PHE A 85 -10.46 13.32 -34.57
CA PHE A 85 -11.90 13.46 -34.81
C PHE A 85 -12.27 14.84 -35.33
N SER A 86 -11.71 15.91 -34.73
CA SER A 86 -11.90 17.29 -35.20
C SER A 86 -11.35 17.51 -36.61
N LEU A 87 -10.19 16.94 -36.93
CA LEU A 87 -9.61 17.02 -38.28
C LEU A 87 -10.47 16.29 -39.31
N LEU A 88 -11.01 15.11 -38.97
CA LEU A 88 -11.92 14.37 -39.85
C LEU A 88 -13.20 15.16 -40.15
N LEU A 89 -13.81 15.77 -39.13
CA LEU A 89 -14.98 16.64 -39.31
C LEU A 89 -14.64 17.85 -40.19
N ALA A 90 -13.50 18.51 -39.93
CA ALA A 90 -13.05 19.65 -40.73
C ALA A 90 -12.79 19.28 -42.20
N LEU A 91 -12.19 18.10 -42.44
CA LEU A 91 -11.94 17.57 -43.78
C LEU A 91 -13.26 17.27 -44.50
N TRP A 92 -14.22 16.64 -43.81
CA TRP A 92 -15.53 16.32 -44.37
C TRP A 92 -16.34 17.56 -44.75
N MET A 93 -16.33 18.58 -43.88
CA MET A 93 -16.96 19.88 -44.15
C MET A 93 -16.28 20.57 -45.34
N SER A 94 -14.94 20.60 -45.37
CA SER A 94 -14.17 21.22 -46.46
C SER A 94 -14.42 20.53 -47.80
N TRP A 95 -14.47 19.19 -47.82
CA TRP A 95 -14.76 18.41 -49.02
C TRP A 95 -16.14 18.75 -49.60
N ASN A 96 -17.19 18.76 -48.75
CA ASN A 96 -18.54 19.09 -49.19
C ASN A 96 -18.68 20.55 -49.65
N LEU A 97 -17.88 21.47 -49.13
CA LEU A 97 -17.92 22.89 -49.52
C LEU A 97 -17.23 23.17 -50.86
N ILE A 98 -16.15 22.44 -51.17
CA ILE A 98 -15.30 22.66 -52.36
C ILE A 98 -15.82 21.90 -53.59
N VAL A 99 -16.41 20.71 -53.42
CA VAL A 99 -16.86 19.86 -54.54
C VAL A 99 -18.30 20.23 -54.96
N ILE A 100 -18.43 21.29 -55.73
CA ILE A 100 -19.71 21.88 -56.18
C ILE A 100 -20.58 20.95 -57.06
N PRO A 101 -20.06 20.13 -58.00
CA PRO A 101 -20.92 19.28 -58.83
C PRO A 101 -21.35 17.98 -58.13
N LEU A 102 -20.81 17.68 -56.95
CA LEU A 102 -21.05 16.43 -56.21
C LEU A 102 -21.27 16.72 -54.71
N ARG A 103 -22.09 17.73 -54.41
CA ARG A 103 -22.45 18.08 -53.04
C ARG A 103 -23.39 17.02 -52.48
N PHE A 104 -22.86 16.20 -51.58
CA PHE A 104 -23.65 15.18 -50.89
C PHE A 104 -24.39 15.75 -49.65
N ASP A 105 -23.85 16.79 -49.01
CA ASP A 105 -24.43 17.43 -47.81
C ASP A 105 -24.29 18.97 -47.89
N ASP A 106 -25.29 19.63 -48.50
CA ASP A 106 -25.35 21.11 -48.57
C ASP A 106 -25.56 21.72 -47.16
N PRO A 107 -25.02 22.92 -46.90
CA PRO A 107 -25.24 23.61 -45.63
C PRO A 107 -26.76 23.82 -45.41
N PRO A 108 -27.33 23.42 -44.25
CA PRO A 108 -26.69 23.22 -42.95
C PRO A 108 -26.41 21.74 -42.56
N PHE A 109 -25.67 20.98 -43.37
CA PHE A 109 -25.07 19.67 -43.05
C PHE A 109 -25.99 18.69 -42.30
N ILE A 110 -27.14 18.37 -42.89
CA ILE A 110 -28.19 17.57 -42.23
C ILE A 110 -27.73 16.14 -41.94
N LEU A 111 -26.93 15.54 -42.82
CA LEU A 111 -26.44 14.17 -42.66
C LEU A 111 -25.41 14.08 -41.53
N LEU A 112 -24.48 15.05 -41.49
CA LEU A 112 -23.50 15.14 -40.41
C LEU A 112 -24.18 15.34 -39.05
N ASN A 113 -25.17 16.24 -38.99
CA ASN A 113 -25.90 16.51 -37.76
C ASN A 113 -26.69 15.28 -37.27
N LEU A 114 -27.30 14.53 -38.20
CA LEU A 114 -28.00 13.29 -37.88
C LEU A 114 -27.02 12.24 -37.33
N PHE A 115 -25.87 12.05 -37.98
CA PHE A 115 -24.85 11.09 -37.56
C PHE A 115 -24.28 11.42 -36.17
N LEU A 116 -23.93 12.69 -35.93
CA LEU A 116 -23.43 13.15 -34.63
C LEU A 116 -24.46 12.96 -33.52
N SER A 117 -25.74 13.20 -33.82
CA SER A 117 -26.83 13.00 -32.86
C SER A 117 -26.96 11.52 -32.47
N THR A 118 -26.92 10.61 -33.44
CA THR A 118 -26.94 9.16 -33.18
C THR A 118 -25.69 8.69 -32.43
N LEU A 119 -24.51 9.21 -32.78
CA LEU A 119 -23.24 8.88 -32.11
C LEU A 119 -23.28 9.28 -30.63
N SER A 120 -23.76 10.49 -30.33
CA SER A 120 -23.93 10.99 -28.96
C SER A 120 -24.93 10.14 -28.17
N ALA A 121 -26.06 9.76 -28.79
CA ALA A 121 -27.05 8.88 -28.16
C ALA A 121 -26.49 7.49 -27.81
N PHE A 122 -25.62 6.92 -28.66
CA PHE A 122 -24.96 5.65 -28.39
C PHE A 122 -23.80 5.77 -27.39
N GLN A 123 -23.17 6.94 -27.30
CA GLN A 123 -22.06 7.19 -26.40
C GLN A 123 -22.48 7.08 -24.92
N ALA A 124 -23.66 7.59 -24.54
CA ALA A 124 -24.11 7.59 -23.16
C ALA A 124 -24.25 6.18 -22.54
N PRO A 125 -24.87 5.18 -23.20
CA PRO A 125 -24.90 3.80 -22.72
C PRO A 125 -23.52 3.13 -22.67
N VAL A 126 -22.64 3.39 -23.63
CA VAL A 126 -21.28 2.83 -23.65
C VAL A 126 -20.46 3.38 -22.48
N ILE A 127 -20.55 4.69 -22.24
CA ILE A 127 -19.95 5.32 -21.07
C ILE A 127 -20.55 4.75 -19.80
N LEU A 128 -21.87 4.62 -19.70
CA LEU A 128 -22.55 4.09 -18.52
C LEU A 128 -22.17 2.63 -18.23
N MET A 129 -22.02 1.80 -19.27
CA MET A 129 -21.53 0.42 -19.13
C MET A 129 -20.07 0.39 -18.66
N SER A 130 -19.21 1.25 -19.21
CA SER A 130 -17.81 1.36 -18.77
C SER A 130 -17.71 1.85 -17.33
N GLN A 131 -18.51 2.85 -16.94
CA GLN A 131 -18.59 3.38 -15.59
C GLN A 131 -19.11 2.34 -14.60
N ASN A 132 -20.20 1.62 -14.93
CA ASN A 132 -20.74 0.56 -14.07
C ASN A 132 -19.71 -0.56 -13.81
N ARG A 133 -18.89 -0.87 -14.81
CA ARG A 133 -17.78 -1.84 -14.68
C ARG A 133 -16.63 -1.32 -13.83
N GLN A 134 -16.26 -0.04 -13.97
CA GLN A 134 -15.26 0.59 -13.10
C GLN A 134 -15.74 0.65 -11.64
N ALA A 135 -16.97 1.14 -11.40
CA ALA A 135 -17.56 1.22 -10.07
C ALA A 135 -17.64 -0.15 -9.36
N ALA A 136 -17.91 -1.23 -10.10
CA ALA A 136 -17.88 -2.58 -9.54
C ALA A 136 -16.47 -3.00 -9.08
N ARG A 137 -15.42 -2.65 -9.84
CA ARG A 137 -14.02 -2.88 -9.46
C ARG A 137 -13.61 -2.01 -8.27
N ASP A 138 -13.94 -0.72 -8.30
CA ASP A 138 -13.62 0.24 -7.24
C ASP A 138 -14.27 -0.18 -5.91
N LYS A 139 -15.50 -0.69 -5.94
CA LYS A 139 -16.18 -1.23 -4.76
C LYS A 139 -15.45 -2.45 -4.18
N GLN A 140 -15.00 -3.37 -5.02
CA GLN A 140 -14.24 -4.54 -4.57
C GLN A 140 -12.90 -4.13 -3.95
N GLU A 141 -12.20 -3.19 -4.58
CA GLU A 141 -10.93 -2.66 -4.09
C GLU A 141 -11.10 -1.90 -2.76
N SER A 142 -12.19 -1.15 -2.61
CA SER A 142 -12.53 -0.46 -1.37
C SER A 142 -12.79 -1.44 -0.22
N VAL A 143 -13.56 -2.52 -0.45
CA VAL A 143 -13.81 -3.55 0.57
C VAL A 143 -12.51 -4.26 0.97
N LEU A 144 -11.64 -4.57 0.00
CA LEU A 144 -10.35 -5.17 0.27
C LEU A 144 -9.45 -4.24 1.10
N SER A 145 -9.38 -2.97 0.71
CA SER A 145 -8.60 -1.95 1.40
C SER A 145 -9.06 -1.79 2.85
N PHE A 146 -10.37 -1.81 3.07
CA PHE A 146 -10.96 -1.79 4.42
C PHE A 146 -10.53 -3.00 5.25
N ALA A 147 -10.58 -4.21 4.68
CA ALA A 147 -10.19 -5.44 5.39
C ALA A 147 -8.70 -5.46 5.76
N ILE A 148 -7.82 -5.01 4.86
CA ILE A 148 -6.38 -4.90 5.12
C ILE A 148 -6.13 -3.90 6.26
N ASN A 149 -6.77 -2.73 6.21
CA ASN A 149 -6.60 -1.70 7.22
C ASN A 149 -7.09 -2.19 8.60
N TYR A 150 -8.26 -2.83 8.65
CA TYR A 150 -8.79 -3.42 9.87
C TYR A 150 -7.87 -4.48 10.47
N GLN A 151 -7.24 -5.31 9.62
CA GLN A 151 -6.28 -6.31 10.07
C GLN A 151 -5.01 -5.65 10.64
N ALA A 152 -4.49 -4.61 9.98
CA ALA A 152 -3.34 -3.86 10.45
C ALA A 152 -3.61 -3.17 11.80
N GLU A 153 -4.81 -2.62 12.00
CA GLU A 153 -5.23 -2.04 13.27
C GLU A 153 -5.23 -3.09 14.39
N LYS A 154 -5.80 -4.26 14.13
CA LYS A 154 -5.78 -5.39 15.09
C LYS A 154 -4.37 -5.83 15.46
N GLU A 155 -3.49 -5.92 14.47
CA GLU A 155 -2.09 -6.31 14.69
C GLU A 155 -1.35 -5.27 15.53
N ASN A 156 -1.59 -3.97 15.29
CA ASN A 156 -1.02 -2.90 16.11
C ASN A 156 -1.48 -3.01 17.57
N ILE A 157 -2.77 -3.25 17.81
CA ILE A 157 -3.31 -3.49 19.17
C ILE A 157 -2.65 -4.72 19.82
N ASP A 158 -2.43 -5.81 19.08
CA ASP A 158 -1.78 -6.99 19.64
C ASP A 158 -0.31 -6.73 19.99
N ILE A 159 0.40 -5.97 19.15
CA ILE A 159 1.78 -5.53 19.41
C ILE A 159 1.83 -4.68 20.68
N GLN A 160 0.93 -3.70 20.84
CA GLN A 160 0.84 -2.88 22.06
C GLN A 160 0.65 -3.75 23.31
N LYS A 161 -0.27 -4.72 23.27
CA LYS A 161 -0.47 -5.65 24.39
C LYS A 161 0.76 -6.51 24.70
N ARG A 162 1.57 -6.84 23.70
CA ARG A 162 2.83 -7.59 23.91
C ARG A 162 3.88 -6.69 24.57
N LEU A 163 3.96 -5.42 24.16
CA LEU A 163 4.84 -4.43 24.78
C LEU A 163 4.46 -4.19 26.24
N ASP A 164 3.18 -3.99 26.54
CA ASP A 164 2.69 -3.83 27.93
C ASP A 164 3.04 -5.04 28.80
N ARG A 165 2.94 -6.26 28.25
CA ARG A 165 3.35 -7.48 28.96
C ARG A 165 4.85 -7.52 29.24
N MET A 166 5.68 -7.05 28.31
CA MET A 166 7.13 -6.99 28.53
C MET A 166 7.48 -5.96 29.59
N GLU A 167 6.84 -4.80 29.59
CA GLU A 167 7.00 -3.76 30.63
C GLU A 167 6.66 -4.33 32.02
N GLN A 168 5.53 -5.02 32.16
CA GLN A 168 5.15 -5.67 33.43
C GLN A 168 6.14 -6.76 33.88
N LEU A 169 6.78 -7.47 32.96
CA LEU A 169 7.82 -8.43 33.31
C LEU A 169 9.09 -7.73 33.78
N LEU A 170 9.46 -6.63 33.13
CA LEU A 170 10.60 -5.79 33.52
C LEU A 170 10.40 -5.22 34.92
N ASP A 171 9.22 -4.67 35.22
CA ASP A 171 8.85 -4.16 36.55
C ASP A 171 8.92 -5.25 37.64
N LYS A 172 8.45 -6.46 37.34
CA LYS A 172 8.53 -7.59 38.28
C LYS A 172 9.98 -8.01 38.56
N LEU A 173 10.85 -7.96 37.55
CA LEU A 173 12.26 -8.29 37.72
C LEU A 173 12.96 -7.22 38.53
N VAL A 174 12.74 -5.94 38.23
CA VAL A 174 13.25 -4.80 39.00
C VAL A 174 12.80 -4.89 40.45
N GLY A 175 11.50 -5.10 40.70
CA GLY A 175 10.97 -5.24 42.05
C GLY A 175 11.56 -6.43 42.81
N LYS A 176 11.80 -7.57 42.15
CA LYS A 176 12.48 -8.73 42.78
C LYS A 176 13.95 -8.42 43.11
N LEU A 177 14.65 -7.68 42.27
CA LEU A 177 16.04 -7.26 42.52
C LEU A 177 16.11 -6.30 43.72
N GLU A 178 15.19 -5.32 43.81
CA GLU A 178 15.10 -4.41 44.97
C GLU A 178 14.81 -5.16 46.27
N HIS A 179 13.86 -6.11 46.25
CA HIS A 179 13.54 -6.92 47.44
C HIS A 179 14.65 -7.92 47.80
N GLY A 180 15.44 -8.38 46.82
CA GLY A 180 16.63 -9.20 47.04
C GLY A 180 17.72 -8.41 47.78
N HIS A 181 17.97 -7.17 47.36
CA HIS A 181 18.94 -6.28 47.99
C HIS A 181 18.59 -5.93 49.45
N GLN A 182 17.30 -5.76 49.76
CA GLN A 182 16.82 -5.50 51.12
C GLN A 182 17.06 -6.66 52.11
N LYS A 183 17.01 -7.91 51.62
CA LYS A 183 17.26 -9.11 52.44
C LYS A 183 18.74 -9.31 52.76
N ASP A 184 19.63 -8.98 51.84
CA ASP A 184 21.08 -9.03 52.08
C ASP A 184 21.52 -7.95 53.10
N CYS A 185 20.93 -6.75 53.06
CA CYS A 185 21.20 -5.70 54.05
C CYS A 185 20.63 -6.01 55.45
N THR A 186 19.63 -6.88 55.59
CA THR A 186 19.05 -7.25 56.90
C THR A 186 19.65 -8.53 57.47
N GLN A 187 20.24 -9.42 56.65
CA GLN A 187 21.01 -10.57 57.14
C GLN A 187 22.49 -10.25 57.45
N ASN A 188 23.04 -9.15 56.93
CA ASN A 188 24.41 -8.71 57.21
C ASN A 188 24.49 -7.56 58.24
N GLY A 189 23.47 -7.46 59.11
CA GLY A 189 23.30 -6.39 60.10
C GLY A 189 23.22 -6.89 61.54
N SER A 190 24.38 -7.28 62.09
CA SER A 190 24.78 -7.26 63.53
C SER A 190 24.41 -8.47 64.42
N PRO A 191 25.22 -8.87 65.45
CA PRO A 191 26.47 -8.28 65.98
C PRO A 191 27.61 -9.30 66.26
N ASP A 192 28.78 -9.16 65.63
CA ASP A 192 30.03 -9.81 66.08
C ASP A 192 31.03 -8.74 66.54
N GLU A 193 30.81 -8.19 67.73
CA GLU A 193 31.86 -7.75 68.64
C GLU A 193 31.42 -8.02 70.09
N LEU A 194 31.51 -9.30 70.49
CA LEU A 194 31.78 -9.66 71.88
C LEU A 194 33.17 -10.30 71.88
N GLY A 195 34.19 -9.45 72.06
CA GLY A 195 35.60 -9.84 72.13
C GLY A 195 36.31 -9.04 73.21
N ASP A 196 36.17 -9.54 74.45
CA ASP A 196 37.22 -9.64 75.46
C ASP A 196 38.24 -8.48 75.60
N THR A 197 38.05 -7.64 76.64
CA THR A 197 39.04 -7.21 77.68
C THR A 197 38.70 -5.87 78.31
#